data_AF-A0A847M536-F1
#
_entry.id   AF-A0A847M536-F1
#
_cell.length_a   1.000
_cell.length_b   1.000
_cell.length_c   1.000
_cell.angle_alpha   90.00
_cell.angle_beta   90.00
_cell.angle_gamma   90.00
#
_symmetry.space_group_name_H-M   'P 1'
#
loop_
_entity.id
_entity.type
_entity.pdbx_description
1 polymer ?
#
loop_
_entity_poly.entity_id
_entity_poly.type
_entity_poly.pdbx_seq_one_letter_code
_entity_poly.pdbx_strand_id
1 'polypeptide(L)'
;MDCPKCGYAMRDFDVECPMCKRLGVMAKEVVEIHEAARQGNMVELKALLHRGADVNAEDILGWTPLHRAAAEGHTATCALLLDRGKADVNAKSSEGWTPLASAVVNDRTATANLLRRHGGVW
;
A
#
# COMPACT_ATOMS: atom_id res chain seq x y z
N MET A 1 -19.71 5.58 2.96
CA MET A 1 -20.72 4.74 3.68
C MET A 1 -20.78 5.21 5.12
N ASP A 2 -21.94 5.23 5.76
CA ASP A 2 -22.05 5.68 7.16
C ASP A 2 -21.47 4.65 8.13
N CYS A 3 -20.77 5.11 9.17
CA CYS A 3 -20.19 4.22 10.17
C CYS A 3 -21.30 3.59 11.03
N PRO A 4 -21.41 2.25 11.11
CA PRO A 4 -22.50 1.58 11.81
C PRO A 4 -22.48 1.72 13.34
N LYS A 5 -21.43 2.34 13.91
CA LYS A 5 -21.29 2.59 15.36
C LYS A 5 -21.62 4.03 15.75
N CYS A 6 -21.08 5.00 15.00
CA CYS A 6 -21.16 6.42 15.31
C CYS A 6 -22.19 7.16 14.42
N GLY A 7 -22.67 6.54 13.35
CA GLY A 7 -23.49 7.22 12.31
C GLY A 7 -22.71 8.28 11.53
N TYR A 8 -21.40 8.43 11.75
CA TYR A 8 -20.58 9.39 11.04
C TYR A 8 -20.51 8.99 9.57
N ALA A 9 -20.82 9.93 8.68
CA ALA A 9 -20.65 9.77 7.24
C ALA A 9 -19.17 9.66 6.93
N MET A 10 -18.66 8.43 6.86
CA MET A 10 -17.27 8.18 6.52
C MET A 10 -17.05 8.65 5.09
N ARG A 11 -16.13 9.60 4.94
CA ARG A 11 -15.59 9.99 3.65
C ARG A 11 -14.60 8.93 3.22
N ASP A 12 -14.34 8.89 1.93
CA ASP A 12 -13.50 7.83 1.34
C ASP A 12 -12.11 7.79 2.02
N PHE A 13 -11.54 8.92 2.44
CA PHE A 13 -10.23 8.97 3.11
C PHE A 13 -10.23 8.64 4.62
N ASP A 14 -11.38 8.42 5.25
CA ASP A 14 -11.46 8.19 6.69
C ASP A 14 -11.09 6.74 7.04
N VAL A 15 -9.79 6.51 7.29
CA VAL A 15 -9.24 5.22 7.75
C VAL A 15 -9.80 4.78 9.12
N GLU A 16 -10.31 5.73 9.88
CA GLU A 16 -10.84 5.57 11.23
C GLU A 16 -11.98 6.58 11.44
N CYS A 17 -13.15 6.17 11.98
CA CYS A 17 -14.22 7.12 12.33
C CYS A 17 -13.66 8.11 13.36
N PRO A 18 -13.50 9.42 13.06
CA PRO A 18 -12.92 10.38 13.99
C PRO A 18 -13.74 10.53 15.27
N MET A 19 -15.03 10.17 15.22
CA MET A 19 -15.94 10.21 16.37
C MET A 19 -15.86 8.98 17.28
N CYS A 20 -15.53 7.79 16.79
CA CYS A 20 -15.59 6.57 17.61
C CYS A 20 -14.41 5.61 17.47
N LYS A 21 -13.36 6.06 16.77
CA LYS A 21 -12.11 5.33 16.56
C LYS A 21 -12.31 3.94 15.94
N ARG A 22 -13.41 3.77 15.20
CA ARG A 22 -13.77 2.50 14.56
C ARG A 22 -13.16 2.49 13.17
N LEU A 23 -12.34 1.47 12.90
CA LEU A 23 -11.77 1.21 11.58
C LEU A 23 -12.89 0.96 10.56
N GLY A 24 -12.74 1.49 9.35
CA GLY A 24 -13.62 1.23 8.22
C GLY A 24 -13.60 -0.25 7.78
N VAL A 25 -14.52 -0.65 6.91
CA VAL A 25 -14.74 -2.06 6.47
C VAL A 25 -13.57 -2.74 5.75
N MET A 26 -12.45 -2.05 5.51
CA MET A 26 -11.24 -2.72 5.04
C MET A 26 -10.60 -3.47 6.21
N ALA A 27 -10.44 -4.79 6.04
CA ALA A 27 -9.86 -5.67 7.04
C ALA A 27 -8.62 -5.03 7.65
N LYS A 28 -8.54 -4.98 8.98
CA LYS A 28 -7.43 -4.39 9.74
C LYS A 28 -6.05 -4.72 9.13
N GLU A 29 -5.89 -5.94 8.63
CA GLU A 29 -4.68 -6.45 8.00
C GLU A 29 -4.31 -5.75 6.68
N VAL A 30 -5.31 -5.38 5.87
CA VAL A 30 -5.11 -4.59 4.64
C VAL A 30 -4.57 -3.21 5.01
N VAL A 31 -5.15 -2.55 6.00
CA VAL A 31 -4.68 -1.22 6.45
C VAL A 31 -3.27 -1.29 7.03
N GLU A 32 -2.97 -2.33 7.81
CA GLU A 32 -1.67 -2.51 8.45
C GLU A 32 -0.53 -2.70 7.44
N ILE A 33 -0.70 -3.50 6.38
CA ILE A 33 0.37 -3.74 5.40
C ILE A 33 0.65 -2.50 4.53
N HIS A 34 -0.38 -1.71 4.20
CA HIS A 34 -0.22 -0.45 3.50
C HIS A 34 0.54 0.58 4.33
N GLU A 35 0.20 0.69 5.61
CA GLU A 35 0.83 1.65 6.51
C GLU A 35 2.28 1.27 6.81
N ALA A 36 2.55 -0.02 7.05
CA ALA A 36 3.91 -0.52 7.19
C ALA A 36 4.76 -0.26 5.93
N ALA A 37 4.17 -0.42 4.74
CA ALA A 37 4.86 -0.14 3.48
C ALA A 37 5.10 1.36 3.27
N ARG A 38 4.12 2.21 3.59
CA ARG A 38 4.20 3.68 3.53
C ARG A 38 5.24 4.25 4.48
N GLN A 39 5.38 3.69 5.68
CA GLN A 39 6.40 4.11 6.65
C GLN A 39 7.78 3.49 6.39
N GLY A 40 7.85 2.49 5.49
CA GLY A 40 9.07 1.72 5.28
C GLY A 40 9.44 0.82 6.47
N ASN A 41 8.48 0.47 7.33
CA ASN A 41 8.70 -0.35 8.51
C ASN A 41 8.86 -1.83 8.12
N MET A 42 10.09 -2.21 7.76
CA MET A 42 10.41 -3.57 7.34
C MET A 42 10.15 -4.63 8.42
N VAL A 43 10.19 -4.27 9.70
CA VAL A 43 9.97 -5.23 10.80
C VAL A 43 8.51 -5.63 10.84
N GLU A 44 7.62 -4.64 10.84
CA GLU A 44 6.18 -4.84 10.82
C GLU A 44 5.73 -5.50 9.53
N LEU A 45 6.26 -5.06 8.38
CA LEU A 45 5.96 -5.66 7.09
C LEU A 45 6.32 -7.16 7.07
N LYS A 46 7.52 -7.55 7.54
CA LYS A 46 7.90 -8.97 7.64
C LYS A 46 6.97 -9.76 8.56
N ALA A 47 6.56 -9.17 9.68
CA ALA A 47 5.64 -9.82 10.62
C ALA A 47 4.26 -10.05 9.99
N LEU A 48 3.75 -9.07 9.23
CA LEU A 48 2.49 -9.18 8.49
C LEU A 48 2.56 -10.25 7.39
N LEU A 49 3.65 -10.27 6.60
CA LEU A 49 3.88 -11.31 5.60
C LEU A 49 3.93 -12.71 6.22
N HIS A 50 4.54 -12.84 7.40
CA HIS A 50 4.60 -14.12 8.11
C HIS A 50 3.23 -14.56 8.64
N ARG A 51 2.34 -13.61 8.96
CA ARG A 51 0.95 -13.88 9.35
C ARG A 51 0.04 -14.22 8.16
N GLY A 52 0.55 -14.15 6.93
CA GLY A 52 -0.23 -14.42 5.72
C GLY A 52 -0.99 -13.19 5.20
N ALA A 53 -0.56 -11.98 5.55
CA ALA A 53 -1.11 -10.77 4.96
C ALA A 53 -0.95 -10.78 3.44
N ASP A 54 -1.98 -10.33 2.74
CA ASP A 54 -1.96 -10.24 1.28
C ASP A 54 -1.12 -9.04 0.83
N VAL A 55 -0.03 -9.36 0.12
CA VAL A 55 0.94 -8.41 -0.44
C VAL A 55 0.39 -7.55 -1.56
N ASN A 56 -0.69 -8.02 -2.19
CA ASN A 56 -1.36 -7.39 -3.32
C ASN A 56 -2.73 -6.87 -2.88
N ALA A 57 -2.99 -6.81 -1.57
CA ALA A 57 -4.21 -6.21 -1.06
C ALA A 57 -4.34 -4.80 -1.61
N GLU A 58 -5.50 -4.48 -2.16
CA GLU A 58 -5.78 -3.16 -2.68
C GLU A 58 -6.47 -2.33 -1.60
N ASP A 59 -6.03 -1.09 -1.44
CA ASP A 59 -6.79 -0.08 -0.71
C ASP A 59 -7.95 0.44 -1.58
N ILE A 60 -8.75 1.34 -1.02
CA ILE A 60 -9.92 1.93 -1.69
C ILE A 60 -9.60 2.69 -2.98
N LEU A 61 -8.33 3.08 -3.20
CA LEU A 61 -7.85 3.74 -4.41
C LEU A 61 -7.31 2.72 -5.42
N GLY A 62 -7.40 1.42 -5.12
CA GLY A 62 -6.76 0.35 -5.87
C GLY A 62 -5.24 0.30 -5.65
N TRP A 63 -4.71 1.03 -4.66
CA TRP A 63 -3.27 1.02 -4.42
C TRP A 63 -2.90 -0.24 -3.65
N THR A 64 -1.80 -0.85 -4.04
CA THR A 64 -1.17 -1.94 -3.30
C THR A 64 -0.12 -1.40 -2.31
N PRO A 65 0.36 -2.21 -1.35
CA PRO A 65 1.47 -1.82 -0.47
C PRO A 65 2.71 -1.40 -1.27
N LEU A 66 2.92 -1.99 -2.44
CA LEU A 66 4.02 -1.63 -3.33
C LEU A 66 3.88 -0.20 -3.87
N HIS A 67 2.67 0.26 -4.21
CA HIS A 67 2.42 1.66 -4.61
C HIS A 67 2.81 2.64 -3.50
N ARG A 68 2.40 2.34 -2.25
CA ARG A 68 2.71 3.18 -1.08
C ARG A 68 4.21 3.25 -0.84
N ALA A 69 4.90 2.11 -0.81
CA ALA A 69 6.36 2.07 -0.65
C ALA A 69 7.09 2.77 -1.81
N ALA A 70 6.58 2.64 -3.03
CA ALA A 70 7.15 3.24 -4.23
C ALA A 70 7.05 4.77 -4.23
N ALA A 71 5.86 5.32 -3.91
CA ALA A 71 5.62 6.75 -3.80
C ALA A 71 6.52 7.41 -2.73
N GLU A 72 6.70 6.75 -1.59
CA GLU A 72 7.53 7.25 -0.49
C GLU A 72 9.03 7.01 -0.71
N GLY A 73 9.40 6.19 -1.70
CA GLY A 73 10.79 5.94 -2.06
C GLY A 73 11.50 4.92 -1.17
N HIS A 74 10.76 4.07 -0.48
CA HIS A 74 11.30 3.03 0.39
C HIS A 74 11.82 1.84 -0.41
N THR A 75 12.97 2.01 -1.07
CA THR A 75 13.56 1.03 -1.99
C THR A 75 13.74 -0.36 -1.36
N ALA A 76 14.18 -0.42 -0.10
CA ALA A 76 14.37 -1.69 0.62
C ALA A 76 13.04 -2.42 0.87
N THR A 77 11.99 -1.67 1.19
CA THR A 77 10.63 -2.17 1.37
C THR A 77 10.05 -2.70 0.05
N CYS A 78 10.26 -1.98 -1.05
CA CYS A 78 9.88 -2.43 -2.39
C CYS A 78 10.59 -3.73 -2.77
N ALA A 79 11.90 -3.82 -2.55
CA ALA A 79 12.67 -5.06 -2.75
C ALA A 79 12.07 -6.22 -1.95
N LEU A 80 11.75 -5.99 -0.69
CA LEU A 80 11.18 -7.02 0.17
C LEU A 80 9.82 -7.52 -0.35
N LEU A 81 8.94 -6.60 -0.74
CA LEU A 81 7.63 -6.92 -1.30
C LEU A 81 7.74 -7.70 -2.63
N LEU A 82 8.71 -7.35 -3.48
CA LEU A 82 8.94 -8.04 -4.74
C LEU A 82 9.56 -9.43 -4.54
N ASP A 83 10.63 -9.52 -3.75
CA ASP A 83 11.42 -10.75 -3.59
C ASP A 83 10.72 -11.79 -2.72
N ARG A 84 10.07 -11.35 -1.62
CA ARG A 84 9.43 -12.25 -0.65
C ARG A 84 7.92 -12.25 -0.75
N GLY A 85 7.34 -11.07 -0.99
CA GLY A 85 5.90 -10.94 -1.08
C GLY A 85 5.34 -11.50 -2.38
N LYS A 86 6.14 -11.55 -3.46
CA LYS A 86 5.64 -11.75 -4.84
C LYS A 86 4.60 -10.68 -5.21
N ALA A 87 4.84 -9.45 -4.76
CA ALA A 87 3.99 -8.32 -5.10
C ALA A 87 3.98 -8.10 -6.62
N ASP A 88 2.82 -7.77 -7.17
CA ASP A 88 2.69 -7.43 -8.58
C ASP A 88 3.30 -6.04 -8.85
N VAL A 89 4.44 -6.05 -9.55
CA VAL A 89 5.17 -4.84 -9.95
C VAL A 89 4.39 -3.97 -10.93
N ASN A 90 3.40 -4.54 -11.60
CA ASN A 90 2.58 -3.91 -12.63
C ASN A 90 1.11 -3.76 -12.20
N ALA A 91 0.82 -3.93 -10.90
CA ALA A 91 -0.49 -3.66 -10.33
C ALA A 91 -0.96 -2.26 -10.76
N LYS A 92 -2.23 -2.14 -11.15
CA LYS A 92 -2.82 -0.88 -11.56
C LYS A 92 -3.81 -0.42 -10.51
N SER A 93 -3.64 0.82 -10.06
CA SER A 93 -4.65 1.47 -9.24
C SER A 93 -5.96 1.70 -10.01
N SER A 94 -7.00 2.12 -9.31
CA SER A 94 -8.29 2.48 -9.92
C SER A 94 -8.17 3.62 -10.94
N GLU A 95 -7.14 4.46 -10.79
CA GLU A 95 -6.79 5.55 -11.71
C GLU A 95 -5.78 5.13 -12.79
N GLY A 96 -5.39 3.85 -12.83
CA GLY A 96 -4.45 3.29 -13.79
C GLY A 96 -2.98 3.55 -13.48
N TRP A 97 -2.65 4.05 -12.28
CA TRP A 97 -1.27 4.24 -11.87
C TRP A 97 -0.59 2.91 -11.58
N THR A 98 0.66 2.78 -12.01
CA THR A 98 1.56 1.69 -11.64
C THR A 98 2.47 2.12 -10.49
N PRO A 99 3.05 1.19 -9.71
CA PRO A 99 4.03 1.54 -8.68
C PRO A 99 5.22 2.29 -9.27
N LEU A 100 5.61 1.96 -10.51
CA LEU A 100 6.67 2.67 -11.22
C LEU A 100 6.29 4.13 -11.48
N ALA A 101 5.08 4.38 -12.00
CA ALA A 101 4.59 5.73 -12.23
C ALA A 101 4.54 6.53 -10.91
N SER A 102 4.10 5.93 -9.81
CA SER A 102 4.11 6.57 -8.49
C SER A 102 5.52 6.92 -8.02
N ALA A 103 6.51 6.03 -8.20
CA ALA A 103 7.90 6.32 -7.86
C ALA A 103 8.47 7.47 -8.70
N VAL A 104 8.16 7.53 -9.99
CA VAL A 104 8.66 8.58 -10.89
C VAL A 104 8.04 9.94 -10.56
N VAL A 105 6.72 10.00 -10.36
CA VAL A 105 6.03 11.27 -10.03
C VAL A 105 6.53 11.88 -8.72
N ASN A 106 6.99 11.05 -7.78
CA ASN A 106 7.54 11.49 -6.51
C ASN A 106 9.09 11.60 -6.52
N ASP A 107 9.72 11.61 -7.70
CA ASP A 107 11.18 11.72 -7.88
C ASP A 107 12.01 10.63 -7.16
N ARG A 108 11.42 9.45 -6.95
CA ARG A 108 12.04 8.30 -6.27
C ARG A 108 12.87 7.48 -7.25
N THR A 109 13.91 8.09 -7.82
CA THR A 109 14.77 7.51 -8.87
C THR A 109 15.36 6.14 -8.52
N ALA A 110 15.83 5.93 -7.28
CA ALA A 110 16.36 4.64 -6.84
C ALA A 110 15.28 3.54 -6.87
N THR A 111 14.09 3.85 -6.39
CA THR A 111 12.96 2.93 -6.34
C THR A 111 12.39 2.66 -7.73
N ALA A 112 12.27 3.70 -8.58
CA ALA A 112 11.86 3.55 -9.97
C ALA A 112 12.82 2.63 -10.75
N ASN A 113 14.13 2.78 -10.53
CA ASN A 113 15.12 1.89 -11.14
C ASN A 113 14.99 0.44 -10.65
N LEU A 114 14.69 0.24 -9.36
CA LEU A 114 14.44 -1.09 -8.82
C LEU A 114 13.20 -1.72 -9.46
N LEU A 115 12.07 -1.01 -9.49
CA LEU A 115 10.83 -1.48 -10.09
C LEU A 115 11.03 -1.84 -11.58
N ARG A 116 11.73 -0.99 -12.33
CA ARG A 116 12.07 -1.26 -13.75
C ARG A 116 12.92 -2.52 -13.93
N ARG A 117 13.86 -2.80 -13.03
CA ARG A 117 14.67 -4.04 -13.07
C ARG A 117 13.83 -5.29 -12.83
N HIS A 118 12.77 -5.17 -12.03
CA HIS A 118 11.81 -6.24 -11.79
C HIS A 118 10.70 -6.33 -12.86
N GLY A 119 10.79 -5.57 -13.95
CA GLY A 119 9.82 -5.61 -15.06
C GLY A 119 8.64 -4.65 -14.91
N GLY A 120 8.77 -3.63 -14.04
CA GLY A 120 7.80 -2.55 -13.92
C GLY A 120 7.64 -1.77 -15.23
N VAL A 121 6.38 -1.59 -15.65
CA VAL A 121 6.00 -0.77 -16.81
C VAL A 121 5.23 0.49 -16.36
N TRP A 122 5.01 1.41 -17.31
CA TRP A 122 4.32 2.67 -17.09
C TRP A 122 2.80 2.48 -17.06
#